data_AF-A0A2S4HCI6-F1
#
_entry.id   AF-A0A2S4HCI6-F1
#
_cell.length_a   1.000
_cell.length_b   1.000
_cell.length_c   1.000
_cell.angle_alpha   90.00
_cell.angle_beta   90.00
_cell.angle_gamma   90.00
#
_symmetry.space_group_name_H-M   'P 1'
#
loop_
_entity.id
_entity.type
_entity.pdbx_description
1 polymer ?
#
loop_
_entity_poly.entity_id
_entity_poly.type
_entity_poly.pdbx_seq_one_letter_code
_entity_poly.pdbx_strand_id
1 'polypeptide(L)'
;MSDVIAIIAVLVAAPSALYARWSVKEARKANDIGRLNALLAFRAHYLELMAQNGRIAEQLKGMQGAEKAFEAYAELDSKLREVNREINCYHGKVVASEI
;
A
#
# COMPACT_ATOMS: atom_id res chain seq x y z
N MET A 1 -9.66 -48.10 20.21
CA MET A 1 -9.95 -47.45 18.91
C MET A 1 -9.95 -45.92 19.06
N SER A 2 -10.52 -45.37 20.14
CA SER A 2 -10.42 -43.94 20.52
C SER A 2 -8.98 -43.42 20.64
N ASP A 3 -8.10 -44.19 21.28
CA ASP A 3 -6.77 -43.70 21.67
C ASP A 3 -5.85 -43.56 20.45
N VAL A 4 -5.99 -44.45 19.46
CA VAL A 4 -5.27 -44.37 18.19
C VAL A 4 -5.69 -43.12 17.41
N ILE A 5 -6.99 -42.80 17.40
CA ILE A 5 -7.52 -41.59 16.75
C ILE A 5 -7.00 -40.34 17.47
N ALA A 6 -6.94 -40.35 18.81
CA ALA A 6 -6.40 -39.24 19.58
C ALA A 6 -4.91 -38.99 19.29
N ILE A 7 -4.10 -40.05 19.21
CA ILE A 7 -2.66 -39.94 18.90
C ILE A 7 -2.45 -39.37 17.48
N ILE A 8 -3.20 -39.86 16.49
CA ILE A 8 -3.14 -39.36 15.11
C ILE A 8 -3.58 -37.89 15.06
N ALA A 9 -4.66 -37.53 15.76
CA ALA A 9 -5.15 -36.16 15.82
C ALA A 9 -4.09 -35.20 16.39
N VAL A 10 -3.38 -35.59 17.45
CA VAL A 10 -2.29 -34.77 18.03
C VAL A 10 -1.12 -34.63 17.05
N LEU A 11 -0.73 -35.72 16.39
CA LEU A 11 0.36 -35.73 15.40
C LEU A 11 0.06 -34.83 14.20
N VAL A 12 -1.20 -34.66 13.81
CA VAL A 12 -1.61 -33.75 12.72
C VAL A 12 -1.81 -32.32 13.23
N ALA A 13 -2.43 -32.15 14.40
CA ALA A 13 -2.77 -30.84 14.93
C ALA A 13 -1.53 -30.03 15.35
N ALA A 14 -0.52 -30.66 15.95
CA ALA A 14 0.69 -30.00 16.40
C ALA A 14 1.47 -29.30 15.27
N PRO A 15 1.85 -29.98 14.16
CA PRO A 15 2.52 -29.33 13.04
C PRO A 15 1.59 -28.34 12.33
N SER A 16 0.30 -28.65 12.19
CA SER A 16 -0.66 -27.73 11.55
C SER A 16 -0.76 -26.41 12.31
N ALA A 17 -0.79 -26.44 13.65
CA ALA A 17 -0.82 -25.23 14.47
C ALA A 17 0.48 -24.43 14.36
N LEU A 18 1.64 -25.11 14.30
CA LEU A 18 2.94 -24.47 14.07
C LEU A 18 2.99 -23.76 12.69
N TYR A 19 2.60 -24.46 11.63
CA TYR A 19 2.56 -23.90 10.28
C TYR A 19 1.55 -22.76 10.16
N ALA A 20 0.37 -22.87 10.78
CA ALA A 20 -0.60 -21.78 10.80
C ALA A 20 -0.03 -20.52 11.47
N ARG A 21 0.73 -20.69 12.57
CA ARG A 21 1.36 -19.55 13.26
C ARG A 21 2.41 -18.85 12.40
N TRP A 22 3.20 -19.59 11.64
CA TRP A 22 4.16 -19.01 10.69
C TRP A 22 3.47 -18.36 9.49
N SER A 23 2.45 -19.03 8.94
CA SER A 23 1.65 -18.52 7.83
C SER A 23 1.00 -17.17 8.16
N VAL A 24 0.43 -17.01 9.37
CA VAL A 24 -0.15 -15.74 9.81
C VAL A 24 0.90 -14.62 9.88
N LYS A 25 2.12 -14.92 10.35
CA LYS A 25 3.21 -13.92 10.38
C LYS A 25 3.61 -13.49 8.97
N GLU A 26 3.80 -14.46 8.08
CA GLU A 26 4.20 -14.16 6.70
C GLU A 26 3.09 -13.43 5.94
N ALA A 27 1.83 -13.81 6.15
CA ALA A 27 0.68 -13.13 5.55
C ALA A 27 0.56 -11.68 6.02
N ARG A 28 0.83 -11.38 7.31
CA ARG A 28 0.87 -10.00 7.81
C ARG A 28 1.96 -9.19 7.12
N LYS A 29 3.18 -9.74 7.06
CA LYS A 29 4.30 -9.09 6.39
C LYS A 29 4.03 -8.85 4.90
N ALA A 30 3.46 -9.83 4.21
CA ALA A 30 3.07 -9.69 2.81
C ALA A 30 1.98 -8.64 2.60
N ASN A 31 1.02 -8.52 3.53
CA ASN A 31 -0.02 -7.49 3.49
C ASN A 31 0.58 -6.09 3.70
N ASP A 32 1.47 -5.93 4.68
CA ASP A 32 2.15 -4.65 4.92
C ASP A 32 2.99 -4.20 3.71
N ILE A 33 3.74 -5.13 3.11
CA ILE A 33 4.49 -4.88 1.86
C ILE A 33 3.53 -4.54 0.72
N GLY A 34 2.43 -5.29 0.57
CA GLY A 34 1.40 -5.04 -0.44
C GLY A 34 0.77 -3.66 -0.31
N ARG A 35 0.46 -3.24 0.92
CA ARG A 35 -0.09 -1.90 1.19
C ARG A 35 0.93 -0.81 0.89
N LEU A 36 2.18 -0.99 1.28
CA LEU A 36 3.24 -0.02 0.96
C LEU A 36 3.43 0.10 -0.56
N ASN A 37 3.41 -1.03 -1.27
CA ASN A 37 3.54 -1.03 -2.73
C ASN A 37 2.35 -0.34 -3.42
N ALA A 38 1.12 -0.56 -2.92
CA ALA A 38 -0.06 0.16 -3.41
C ALA A 38 0.08 1.68 -3.23
N LEU A 39 0.56 2.14 -2.05
CA LEU A 39 0.81 3.57 -1.81
C LEU A 39 1.89 4.14 -2.74
N LEU A 40 2.97 3.40 -3.00
CA LEU A 40 4.00 3.82 -3.96
C LEU A 40 3.47 3.89 -5.39
N ALA A 41 2.62 2.93 -5.79
CA ALA A 41 1.95 2.96 -7.09
C ALA A 41 1.03 4.18 -7.23
N PHE A 42 0.24 4.51 -6.18
CA PHE A 42 -0.56 5.74 -6.17
C PHE A 42 0.31 6.99 -6.30
N ARG A 43 1.43 7.06 -5.57
CA ARG A 43 2.38 8.18 -5.69
C ARG A 43 2.90 8.34 -7.12
N ALA A 44 3.33 7.25 -7.74
CA ALA A 44 3.82 7.27 -9.12
C ALA A 44 2.73 7.74 -10.09
N HIS A 45 1.52 7.22 -9.95
CA HIS A 45 0.38 7.61 -10.77
C HIS A 45 0.02 9.10 -10.62
N TYR A 46 -0.02 9.62 -9.38
CA TYR A 46 -0.30 11.03 -9.15
C TYR A 46 0.78 11.95 -9.74
N LEU A 47 2.06 11.57 -9.67
CA LEU A 47 3.15 12.30 -10.32
C LEU A 47 2.99 12.33 -11.85
N GLU A 48 2.57 11.22 -12.45
CA GLU A 48 2.29 11.14 -13.88
C GLU A 48 1.12 12.04 -14.28
N LEU A 49 0.02 12.05 -13.52
CA LEU A 49 -1.12 12.95 -13.73
C LEU A 49 -0.74 14.43 -13.57
N MET A 50 0.14 14.76 -12.64
CA MET A 50 0.65 16.12 -12.48
C MET A 50 1.52 16.54 -13.66
N ALA A 51 2.39 15.66 -14.17
CA ALA A 51 3.16 15.93 -15.39
C ALA A 51 2.23 16.08 -16.62
N GLN A 52 1.22 15.21 -16.70
CA GLN A 52 -0.08 15.37 -17.36
C GLN A 52 -0.55 16.84 -17.48
N ASN A 53 -1.09 17.30 -16.36
CA ASN A 53 -1.77 18.57 -16.22
C ASN A 53 -0.81 19.76 -16.40
N GLY A 54 0.47 19.61 -16.04
CA GLY A 54 1.49 20.62 -16.31
C GLY A 54 1.66 20.90 -17.81
N ARG A 55 1.74 19.84 -18.63
CA ARG A 55 1.83 19.98 -20.10
C ARG A 55 0.56 20.61 -20.69
N ILE A 56 -0.61 20.20 -20.20
CA ILE A 56 -1.90 20.76 -20.64
C ILE A 56 -2.01 22.24 -20.25
N ALA A 57 -1.57 22.62 -19.04
CA ALA A 57 -1.56 24.01 -18.58
C ALA A 57 -0.57 24.88 -19.38
N GLU A 58 0.57 24.35 -19.80
CA GLU A 58 1.49 25.02 -20.72
C GLU A 58 0.88 25.21 -22.12
N GLN A 59 0.17 24.21 -22.64
CA GLN A 59 -0.50 24.28 -23.94
C GLN A 59 -1.70 25.24 -23.95
N LEU A 60 -2.41 25.35 -22.82
CA LEU A 60 -3.59 26.20 -22.65
C LEU A 60 -3.25 27.59 -22.08
N LYS A 61 -1.96 27.90 -21.93
CA LYS A 61 -1.50 29.15 -21.32
C LYS A 61 -2.04 30.36 -22.09
N GLY A 62 -2.93 31.12 -21.46
CA GLY A 62 -3.59 32.28 -22.07
C GLY A 62 -4.99 32.02 -22.66
N MET A 63 -5.52 30.79 -22.58
CA MET A 63 -6.90 30.46 -22.99
C MET A 63 -7.82 30.29 -21.77
N GLN A 64 -9.12 30.58 -21.94
CA GLN A 64 -10.15 30.30 -20.93
C GLN A 64 -10.25 28.78 -20.72
N GLY A 65 -9.68 28.28 -19.62
CA GLY A 65 -9.57 26.84 -19.32
C GLY A 65 -8.32 26.46 -18.54
N ALA A 66 -7.27 27.31 -18.56
CA ALA A 66 -6.05 27.08 -17.79
C ALA A 66 -6.29 27.04 -16.27
N GLU A 67 -7.26 27.81 -15.77
CA GLU A 67 -7.61 27.87 -14.34
C GLU A 67 -8.04 26.49 -13.79
N LYS A 68 -8.87 25.74 -14.55
CA LYS A 68 -9.26 24.37 -14.19
C LYS A 68 -8.08 23.41 -14.14
N ALA A 69 -7.09 23.59 -15.01
CA ALA A 69 -5.89 22.77 -15.00
C ALA A 69 -5.02 23.07 -13.76
N PHE A 70 -4.96 24.34 -13.33
CA PHE A 70 -4.29 24.74 -12.09
C PHE A 70 -5.01 24.22 -10.85
N GLU A 71 -6.34 24.30 -10.79
CA GLU A 71 -7.13 23.72 -9.69
C GLU A 71 -6.92 22.21 -9.58
N ALA A 72 -7.01 21.48 -10.69
CA ALA A 72 -6.77 20.04 -10.72
C ALA A 72 -5.33 19.69 -10.30
N TYR A 73 -4.35 20.50 -10.68
CA TYR A 73 -2.96 20.33 -10.25
C TYR A 73 -2.79 20.55 -8.74
N ALA A 74 -3.42 21.58 -8.18
CA ALA A 74 -3.40 21.85 -6.74
C ALA A 74 -4.09 20.74 -5.92
N GLU A 75 -5.20 20.21 -6.42
CA GLU A 75 -5.90 19.07 -5.80
C GLU A 75 -5.02 17.81 -5.80
N LEU A 76 -4.36 17.52 -6.93
CA LEU A 76 -3.41 16.42 -7.06
C LEU A 76 -2.20 16.59 -6.13
N ASP A 77 -1.67 17.81 -5.96
CA ASP A 77 -0.56 18.07 -5.04
C ASP A 77 -0.97 17.79 -3.60
N SER A 78 -2.18 18.20 -3.21
CA SER A 78 -2.73 17.92 -1.89
C SER A 78 -2.83 16.40 -1.64
N LYS A 79 -3.39 15.64 -2.60
CA LYS A 79 -3.49 14.17 -2.51
C LYS A 79 -2.11 13.51 -2.46
N LEU A 80 -1.15 14.00 -3.24
CA LEU A 80 0.22 13.48 -3.24
C LEU A 80 0.90 13.70 -1.89
N ARG A 81 0.70 14.85 -1.24
CA ARG A 81 1.22 15.13 0.11
C ARG A 81 0.60 14.20 1.15
N GLU A 82 -0.69 13.92 1.04
CA GLU A 82 -1.38 12.97 1.91
C GLU A 82 -0.83 11.55 1.76
N VAL A 83 -0.72 11.06 0.52
CA VAL A 83 -0.11 9.75 0.22
C VAL A 83 1.34 9.70 0.71
N ASN A 84 2.13 10.76 0.54
CA ASN A 84 3.51 10.81 1.07
C ASN A 84 3.55 10.79 2.60
N ARG A 85 2.59 11.41 3.30
CA ARG A 85 2.49 11.31 4.76
C ARG A 85 2.19 9.89 5.19
N GLU A 86 1.26 9.22 4.53
CA GLU A 86 0.96 7.81 4.81
C GLU A 86 2.15 6.91 4.53
N ILE A 87 2.82 7.08 3.38
CA ILE A 87 4.05 6.34 3.04
C ILE A 87 5.10 6.54 4.13
N ASN A 88 5.36 7.77 4.57
CA ASN A 88 6.36 8.02 5.62
C ASN A 88 5.98 7.39 6.96
N CYS A 89 4.70 7.41 7.32
CA CYS A 89 4.20 6.76 8.53
C CYS A 89 4.36 5.23 8.45
N TYR A 90 3.97 4.61 7.33
CA TYR A 90 4.06 3.17 7.14
C TYR A 90 5.49 2.69 6.92
N HIS A 91 6.31 3.44 6.20
CA HIS A 91 7.74 3.20 6.06
C HIS A 91 8.42 3.23 7.43
N GLY A 92 8.07 4.19 8.30
CA GLY A 92 8.53 4.22 9.68
C GLY A 92 8.19 2.95 10.45
N LYS A 93 6.96 2.44 10.35
CA LYS A 93 6.53 1.19 10.99
C LYS A 93 7.23 -0.05 10.44
N VAL A 94 7.43 -0.11 9.12
CA VAL A 94 8.10 -1.24 8.45
C VAL A 94 9.60 -1.26 8.73
N VAL A 95 10.26 -0.10 8.75
CA VAL A 95 11.72 0.00 8.99
C VAL A 95 12.08 -0.09 10.47
N ALA A 96 11.25 0.46 11.37
CA ALA A 96 11.48 0.37 12.81
C ALA A 96 11.27 -1.05 13.40
N SER A 97 10.83 -2.01 12.59
CA SER A 97 10.64 -3.41 13.00
C SER A 97 9.70 -3.57 14.20
N GLU A 98 8.52 -2.94 14.15
CA GLU A 98 7.34 -3.37 14.93
C GLU A 98 6.48 -4.37 14.11
N ILE A 99 7.13 -5.34 13.45
CA ILE A 99 6.48 -6.45 12.71
C ILE A 99 6.91 -7.79 13.32
#